data_AF-A0A521X3D4-F1
#
_entry.id   AF-A0A521X3D4-F1
#
_cell.length_a   1.000
_cell.length_b   1.000
_cell.length_c   1.000
_cell.angle_alpha   90.00
_cell.angle_beta   90.00
_cell.angle_gamma   90.00
#
_symmetry.space_group_name_H-M   'P 1'
#
loop_
_entity.id
_entity.type
_entity.pdbx_description
1 polymer ?
#
loop_
_entity_poly.entity_id
_entity_poly.type
_entity_poly.pdbx_seq_one_letter_code
_entity_poly.pdbx_strand_id
1 'polypeptide(L)'
;LWEMADEDPNIDPDSVAEEAMVRARLAHAVDLLPDRERTIVRLYYMKSQSLKSIGSALGISESRASQLRHRAIRRLRMVLTQELQDAA
;
A
#
# COMPACT_ATOMS: atom_id res chain seq x y z
N LEU A 1 -4.37 36.53 10.47
CA LEU A 1 -5.65 35.80 10.46
C LEU A 1 -5.37 34.46 9.81
N TRP A 2 -5.04 33.47 10.62
CA TRP A 2 -4.92 32.10 10.15
C TRP A 2 -6.35 31.61 10.03
N GLU A 3 -6.83 31.49 8.80
CA GLU A 3 -8.04 30.77 8.48
C GLU A 3 -7.75 29.29 8.78
N MET A 4 -8.06 28.89 10.02
CA MET A 4 -7.98 27.50 10.44
C MET A 4 -9.03 26.76 9.62
N ALA A 5 -8.56 26.14 8.55
CA ALA A 5 -9.35 25.28 7.70
C ALA A 5 -9.98 24.18 8.55
N ASP A 6 -11.31 24.18 8.62
CA ASP A 6 -12.18 23.02 8.79
C ASP A 6 -11.64 21.87 9.66
N GLU A 7 -11.36 22.13 10.94
CA GLU A 7 -11.36 21.05 11.93
C GLU A 7 -12.81 20.84 12.38
N ASP A 8 -13.48 19.83 11.80
CA ASP A 8 -14.73 19.31 12.35
C ASP A 8 -14.45 18.92 13.82
N PRO A 9 -15.06 19.60 14.81
CA PRO A 9 -14.75 19.44 16.23
C PRO A 9 -15.06 18.04 16.78
N ASN A 10 -15.62 17.16 15.94
CA ASN A 10 -15.92 15.77 16.25
C ASN A 10 -14.84 14.79 15.76
N ILE A 11 -13.76 15.27 15.12
CA ILE A 11 -12.62 14.45 14.72
C ILE A 11 -11.64 14.37 15.89
N ASP A 12 -11.47 13.16 16.41
CA ASP A 12 -10.46 12.87 17.43
C ASP A 12 -9.03 13.02 16.85
N PRO A 13 -8.20 13.93 17.38
CA PRO A 13 -6.83 14.14 16.90
C PRO A 13 -5.96 12.88 16.96
N ASP A 14 -6.16 12.03 17.98
CA ASP A 14 -5.43 10.77 18.11
C ASP A 14 -5.77 9.82 16.96
N SER A 15 -7.06 9.72 16.61
CA SER A 15 -7.53 8.95 15.46
C SER A 15 -6.93 9.43 14.12
N VAL A 16 -6.80 10.75 13.91
CA VAL A 16 -6.18 11.31 12.70
C VAL A 16 -4.69 10.98 12.63
N ALA A 17 -3.99 11.11 13.76
CA ALA A 17 -2.58 10.78 13.85
C ALA A 17 -2.34 9.28 13.60
N GLU A 18 -3.16 8.42 14.19
CA GLU A 18 -3.08 6.96 13.99
C GLU A 18 -3.29 6.58 12.53
N GLU A 19 -4.29 7.17 11.86
CA GLU A 19 -4.53 6.91 10.44
C GLU A 19 -3.36 7.38 9.56
N ALA A 20 -2.78 8.55 9.86
CA ALA A 20 -1.59 9.05 9.17
C ALA A 20 -0.39 8.11 9.35
N MET A 21 -0.17 7.60 10.55
CA MET A 21 0.90 6.64 10.85
C MET A 21 0.70 5.32 10.10
N VAL A 22 -0.53 4.79 10.07
CA VAL A 22 -0.86 3.56 9.33
C VAL A 22 -0.59 3.75 7.84
N ARG A 23 -1.01 4.88 7.25
CA ARG A 23 -0.74 5.20 5.84
C ARG A 23 0.76 5.31 5.56
N ALA A 24 1.53 5.95 6.44
CA ALA A 24 2.97 6.11 6.28
C ALA A 24 3.70 4.75 6.29
N ARG A 25 3.38 3.86 7.24
CA ARG A 25 3.93 2.51 7.32
C ARG A 25 3.60 1.69 6.07
N LEU A 26 2.35 1.74 5.60
CA LEU A 26 1.95 1.05 4.37
C LEU A 26 2.71 1.58 3.15
N ALA A 27 2.87 2.89 3.02
CA ALA A 27 3.63 3.50 1.93
C ALA A 27 5.09 3.03 1.93
N HIS A 28 5.73 3.07 3.10
CA HIS A 28 7.10 2.56 3.28
C HIS A 28 7.22 1.06 2.90
N ALA A 29 6.28 0.23 3.36
CA ALA A 29 6.28 -1.19 3.02
C ALA A 29 6.13 -1.46 1.51
N VAL A 30 5.33 -0.64 0.81
CA VAL A 30 5.20 -0.69 -0.65
C VAL A 30 6.50 -0.26 -1.34
N ASP A 31 7.22 0.71 -0.80
CA ASP A 31 8.52 1.13 -1.32
C ASP A 31 9.61 0.06 -1.16
N LEU A 32 9.49 -0.85 -0.17
CA LEU A 32 10.39 -1.99 0.00
C LEU A 32 10.09 -3.19 -0.91
N LEU A 33 9.02 -3.13 -1.73
CA LEU A 33 8.73 -4.16 -2.70
C LEU A 33 9.70 -4.12 -3.90
N PRO A 34 10.08 -5.28 -4.47
CA PRO A 34 10.74 -5.31 -5.76
C PRO A 34 9.93 -4.58 -6.84
N ASP A 35 10.58 -3.92 -7.79
CA ASP A 35 9.92 -3.02 -8.76
C ASP A 35 8.73 -3.65 -9.49
N ARG A 36 8.85 -4.93 -9.90
CA ARG A 36 7.77 -5.66 -10.55
C ARG A 36 6.59 -5.92 -9.63
N GLU A 37 6.83 -6.20 -8.35
CA GLU A 37 5.79 -6.42 -7.34
C GLU A 37 5.11 -5.10 -6.97
N ARG A 38 5.89 -4.03 -6.76
CA ARG A 38 5.39 -2.66 -6.52
C ARG A 38 4.48 -2.19 -7.67
N THR A 39 4.92 -2.42 -8.91
CA THR A 39 4.14 -2.05 -10.10
C THR A 39 2.80 -2.77 -10.16
N ILE A 40 2.77 -4.08 -9.87
CA ILE A 40 1.52 -4.85 -9.85
C ILE A 40 0.58 -4.37 -8.75
N VAL A 41 1.10 -4.09 -7.55
CA VAL A 41 0.28 -3.54 -6.45
C VAL A 41 -0.36 -2.22 -6.87
N ARG A 42 0.42 -1.28 -7.43
CA ARG A 42 -0.10 0.01 -7.89
C ARG A 42 -1.18 -0.14 -8.96
N LEU A 43 -0.95 -0.98 -9.97
CA LEU A 43 -1.91 -1.16 -11.06
C LEU A 43 -3.18 -1.87 -10.60
N TYR A 44 -3.06 -2.87 -9.72
CA TYR A 44 -4.19 -3.68 -9.28
C TYR A 44 -5.06 -2.94 -8.25
N TYR A 45 -4.46 -2.33 -7.22
CA TYR A 45 -5.20 -1.73 -6.11
C TYR A 45 -5.50 -0.24 -6.30
N MET A 46 -4.60 0.52 -6.94
CA MET A 46 -4.78 1.97 -7.10
C MET A 46 -5.41 2.34 -8.45
N LYS A 47 -5.21 1.50 -9.48
CA LYS A 47 -5.77 1.73 -10.82
C LYS A 47 -6.83 0.70 -11.23
N SER A 48 -7.23 -0.19 -10.32
CA SER A 48 -8.26 -1.22 -10.53
C SER A 48 -8.08 -2.05 -11.81
N GLN A 49 -6.85 -2.26 -12.27
CA GLN A 49 -6.58 -3.06 -13.47
C GLN A 49 -6.64 -4.56 -13.16
N SER A 50 -7.15 -5.34 -14.12
CA SER A 50 -7.16 -6.81 -14.01
C SER A 50 -5.76 -7.40 -14.17
N LEU A 51 -5.51 -8.57 -13.57
CA LEU A 51 -4.23 -9.28 -13.72
C LEU A 51 -3.90 -9.63 -15.18
N LYS A 52 -4.93 -9.87 -16.01
CA LYS A 52 -4.79 -10.08 -17.45
C LYS A 52 -4.24 -8.83 -18.16
N SER A 53 -4.81 -7.66 -17.87
CA SER A 53 -4.34 -6.37 -18.43
C SER A 53 -2.93 -6.04 -17.97
N ILE A 54 -2.67 -6.22 -16.67
CA ILE A 54 -1.35 -6.01 -16.06
C ILE A 54 -0.30 -6.94 -16.68
N GLY A 55 -0.63 -8.22 -16.84
CA GLY A 55 0.27 -9.19 -17.49
C GLY A 55 0.63 -8.75 -18.91
N SER A 56 -0.38 -8.36 -19.68
CA SER A 56 -0.19 -7.86 -21.06
C SER A 56 0.70 -6.62 -21.10
N ALA A 57 0.47 -5.63 -20.22
CA ALA A 57 1.27 -4.41 -20.13
C ALA A 57 2.72 -4.66 -19.70
N LEU A 58 2.97 -5.73 -18.94
CA LEU A 58 4.31 -6.10 -18.46
C LEU A 58 5.01 -7.18 -19.31
N GLY A 59 4.37 -7.65 -20.40
CA GLY A 59 4.91 -8.71 -21.25
C GLY A 59 5.01 -10.07 -20.55
N ILE A 60 4.09 -10.37 -19.63
CA ILE A 60 4.05 -11.64 -18.86
C ILE A 60 2.65 -12.27 -18.90
N SER A 61 2.55 -13.55 -18.59
CA SER A 61 1.25 -14.22 -18.47
C SER A 61 0.44 -13.70 -17.27
N GLU A 62 -0.89 -13.82 -17.34
CA GLU A 62 -1.79 -13.53 -16.22
C GLU A 62 -1.44 -14.35 -14.96
N SER A 63 -1.09 -15.63 -15.13
CA SER A 63 -0.62 -16.49 -14.04
C SER A 63 0.63 -15.92 -13.37
N ARG A 64 1.59 -15.42 -14.16
CA ARG A 64 2.80 -14.78 -13.61
C ARG A 64 2.49 -13.49 -12.87
N ALA A 65 1.56 -12.67 -13.38
CA ALA A 65 1.07 -11.48 -12.68
C ALA A 65 0.39 -11.83 -11.34
N SER A 66 -0.44 -12.89 -11.32
CA SER A 66 -1.06 -13.41 -10.09
C SER A 66 -0.03 -13.83 -9.05
N GLN A 67 1.02 -14.55 -9.46
CA GLN A 67 2.10 -14.97 -8.57
C GLN A 67 2.87 -13.78 -7.99
N LEU A 68 3.19 -12.79 -8.82
CA LEU A 68 3.85 -11.55 -8.37
C LEU A 68 2.97 -10.80 -7.36
N ARG A 69 1.65 -10.68 -7.60
CA ARG A 69 0.72 -10.10 -6.61
C ARG A 69 0.75 -10.86 -5.29
N HIS A 70 0.68 -12.20 -5.33
CA HIS A 70 0.75 -13.00 -4.11
C HIS A 70 2.06 -12.81 -3.34
N ARG A 71 3.20 -12.73 -4.03
CA ARG A 71 4.49 -12.44 -3.39
C ARG A 71 4.53 -11.05 -2.78
N ALA A 72 4.02 -10.04 -3.49
CA ALA A 72 3.92 -8.68 -3.00
C ALA A 72 3.13 -8.63 -1.67
N ILE A 73 1.95 -9.25 -1.62
CA ILE A 73 1.11 -9.29 -0.41
C ILE A 73 1.81 -10.03 0.74
N ARG A 74 2.51 -11.15 0.47
CA ARG A 74 3.29 -11.84 1.51
C ARG A 74 4.42 -10.96 2.06
N ARG A 75 5.10 -10.20 1.20
CA ARG A 75 6.19 -9.31 1.59
C ARG A 75 5.67 -8.12 2.40
N LEU A 76 4.57 -7.50 1.96
CA LEU A 76 3.90 -6.43 2.72
C LEU A 76 3.52 -6.90 4.14
N ARG A 77 2.92 -8.08 4.27
CA ARG A 77 2.59 -8.65 5.58
C ARG A 77 3.83 -8.82 6.45
N MET A 78 4.91 -9.36 5.90
CA MET A 78 6.16 -9.56 6.64
C MET A 78 6.73 -8.23 7.16
N VAL A 79 6.82 -7.22 6.30
CA VAL A 79 7.34 -5.89 6.68
C VAL A 79 6.47 -5.26 7.76
N LEU A 80 5.15 -5.23 7.55
CA LEU A 80 4.24 -4.60 8.50
C LEU A 80 4.18 -5.34 9.85
N THR A 81 4.24 -6.67 9.86
CA THR A 81 4.31 -7.44 11.10
C THR A 81 5.62 -7.15 11.84
N GLN A 82 6.74 -7.03 11.15
CA GLN A 82 8.01 -6.67 11.78
C GLN A 82 7.98 -5.25 12.36
N GLU A 83 7.50 -4.26 11.61
CA GLU A 83 7.38 -2.88 12.10
C GLU A 83 6.47 -2.76 13.33
N LEU A 84 5.41 -3.58 13.41
CA LEU A 84 4.52 -3.62 14.58
C LEU A 84 5.18 -4.29 15.79
N GLN A 85 6.08 -5.26 15.58
CA GLN A 85 6.86 -5.88 16.65
C GLN A 85 7.95 -4.96 17.18
N ASP A 86 8.59 -4.18 16.30
CA ASP A 86 9.65 -3.25 16.68
C ASP A 86 9.12 -2.01 17.42
N ALA A 87 7.83 -1.71 17.27
CA ALA A 87 7.14 -0.60 17.93
C ALA A 87 6.52 -0.96 19.30
N ALA A 88 6.58 -2.23 19.71
CA ALA A 88 6.03 -2.76 20.96
C ALA A 88 7.11 -2.94 22.04
#